data_AF-A0A6G4HWV0-F1
#
_entry.id   AF-A0A6G4HWV0-F1
#
_cell.length_a   1.000
_cell.length_b   1.000
_cell.length_c   1.000
_cell.angle_alpha   90.00
_cell.angle_beta   90.00
_cell.angle_gamma   90.00
#
_symmetry.space_group_name_H-M   'P 1'
#
loop_
_entity.id
_entity.type
_entity.pdbx_description
1 polymer ?
#
loop_
_entity_poly.entity_id
_entity_poly.type
_entity_poly.pdbx_seq_one_letter_code
_entity_poly.pdbx_strand_id
1 'polypeptide(L)' 'MDLFQIPSFIPVPSREVMFNLSIISVITGICLIIAGLILNNKNKKKGIAAWICITIGIVIIVNHGIQLLFAIF' A
#
# COMPACT_ATOMS: atom_id res chain seq x y z
N MET A 1 -3.75 5.34 31.83
CA MET A 1 -3.34 5.19 30.42
C MET A 1 -2.98 6.58 29.95
N ASP A 2 -1.70 6.90 29.91
CA ASP A 2 -1.24 8.16 29.36
C ASP A 2 -1.56 8.17 27.86
N LEU A 3 -2.47 9.06 27.45
CA LEU A 3 -2.73 9.32 26.04
C LEU A 3 -1.44 9.84 25.43
N PHE A 4 -0.87 9.10 24.48
CA PHE A 4 0.24 9.58 23.68
C PHE A 4 -0.25 10.78 22.85
N GLN A 5 -0.06 11.99 23.37
CA GLN A 5 -0.35 13.22 22.64
C GLN A 5 0.79 13.48 21.66
N ILE A 6 0.46 13.46 20.38
CA ILE A 6 1.40 13.85 19.33
C ILE A 6 1.72 15.34 19.53
N PRO A 7 2.99 15.73 19.63
CA PRO A 7 3.37 17.14 19.74
C PRO A 7 2.84 17.94 18.56
N SER A 8 2.33 19.15 18.81
CA SER A 8 1.67 20.01 17.82
C SER A 8 2.57 20.45 16.65
N PHE A 9 3.89 20.31 16.79
CA PHE A 9 4.86 20.61 15.74
C PHE A 9 5.13 19.43 14.79
N ILE A 10 4.62 18.22 15.08
CA ILE A 10 4.73 17.09 14.16
C ILE A 10 3.59 17.20 13.13
N PRO A 11 3.90 17.48 11.85
CA PRO A 11 2.87 17.57 10.83
C PRO A 11 2.30 16.17 10.57
N VAL A 12 1.10 15.91 11.09
CA VAL A 12 0.35 14.69 10.78
C VAL A 12 -0.64 15.03 9.66
N PRO A 13 -0.65 14.26 8.56
CA PRO A 13 -1.63 14.48 7.51
C PRO A 13 -3.05 14.39 8.06
N SER A 14 -3.95 15.23 7.55
CA SER A 14 -5.36 15.17 7.93
C SER A 14 -5.96 13.80 7.56
N ARG A 15 -7.05 13.41 8.21
CA ARG A 15 -7.76 12.15 7.92
C ARG A 15 -8.11 12.03 6.43
N GLU A 16 -8.58 13.12 5.82
CA GLU A 16 -8.92 13.19 4.40
C GLU A 16 -7.69 12.92 3.52
N VAL A 17 -6.55 13.54 3.85
CA VAL A 17 -5.30 13.31 3.11
C VAL A 17 -4.83 11.86 3.26
N MET A 18 -4.87 11.31 4.48
CA MET A 18 -4.51 9.90 4.72
C MET A 18 -5.43 8.93 3.97
N PHE A 19 -6.74 9.24 3.87
CA PHE A 19 -7.72 8.44 3.13
C PHE A 19 -7.41 8.45 1.62
N ASN A 20 -7.19 9.63 1.05
CA ASN A 20 -6.84 9.79 -0.36
C ASN A 20 -5.52 9.06 -0.71
N LEU A 21 -4.51 9.19 0.15
CA LEU A 21 -3.23 8.47 -0.01
C LEU A 21 -3.43 6.95 0.03
N SER A 22 -4.32 6.46 0.89
CA SER A 22 -4.60 5.02 0.98
C SER A 22 -5.26 4.49 -0.29
N ILE A 23 -6.22 5.22 -0.86
CA ILE A 23 -6.85 4.85 -2.15
C ILE A 23 -5.81 4.77 -3.27
N ILE A 24 -5.00 5.83 -3.44
CA ILE A 24 -3.98 5.88 -4.50
C ILE A 24 -2.97 4.75 -4.32
N SER A 25 -2.59 4.45 -3.08
CA SER A 25 -1.65 3.38 -2.77
C SER A 25 -2.22 2.00 -3.10
N VAL A 26 -3.50 1.74 -2.78
CA VAL A 26 -4.16 0.47 -3.16
C VAL A 26 -4.20 0.30 -4.68
N ILE A 27 -4.55 1.36 -5.43
CA ILE A 27 -4.54 1.34 -6.90
C ILE A 27 -3.13 1.01 -7.42
N THR A 28 -2.11 1.66 -6.87
CA THR A 28 -0.70 1.41 -7.22
C THR A 28 -0.30 -0.02 -6.91
N GLY A 29 -0.69 -0.56 -5.76
CA GLY A 29 -0.44 -1.95 -5.37
C GLY A 29 -1.07 -2.95 -6.35
N ILE A 30 -2.31 -2.70 -6.80
CA ILE A 30 -2.99 -3.53 -7.82
C ILE A 30 -2.20 -3.49 -9.15
N CYS A 31 -1.79 -2.30 -9.59
CA CYS A 31 -0.99 -2.15 -10.80
C CYS A 31 0.34 -2.91 -10.73
N LEU A 32 1.03 -2.90 -9.58
CA LEU A 32 2.27 -3.64 -9.37
C LEU A 32 2.07 -5.16 -9.46
N ILE A 33 0.99 -5.68 -8.88
CA ILE A 33 0.65 -7.11 -8.98
C ILE A 33 0.39 -7.49 -10.44
N ILE A 34 -0.44 -6.72 -11.16
CA ILE A 34 -0.74 -6.98 -12.58
C ILE A 34 0.55 -6.95 -13.41
N ALA A 35 1.39 -5.93 -13.23
CA ALA A 35 2.67 -5.82 -13.93
C ALA A 35 3.61 -6.99 -13.61
N GLY A 36 3.69 -7.37 -12.34
CA GLY A 36 4.48 -8.52 -11.90
C GLY A 36 4.00 -9.84 -12.49
N LEU A 37 2.68 -10.06 -12.56
CA LEU A 37 2.09 -11.24 -13.21
C LEU A 37 2.39 -11.27 -14.72
N ILE A 38 2.24 -10.14 -15.42
CA ILE A 38 2.59 -10.02 -16.84
C ILE A 38 4.07 -10.32 -17.05
N LEU A 39 4.95 -9.77 -16.20
CA LEU A 39 6.39 -9.98 -16.29
C LEU A 39 6.79 -11.44 -16.03
N ASN A 40 6.18 -12.08 -15.03
CA ASN A 40 6.41 -13.48 -14.70
C ASN A 40 5.97 -14.41 -15.84
N ASN A 41 4.85 -14.10 -16.51
CA ASN A 41 4.36 -14.90 -17.64
C ASN A 41 5.24 -14.77 -18.88
N LYS A 42 5.82 -13.58 -19.14
CA LYS A 42 6.73 -13.37 -20.29
C LYS A 42 8.12 -13.95 -20.08
N ASN A 43 8.63 -13.95 -18.85
CA ASN A 43 9.96 -14.43 -18.51
C ASN A 43 9.87 -15.70 -17.64
N LYS A 44 9.82 -16.88 -18.26
CA LYS A 44 9.75 -18.19 -17.57
C LYS A 44 10.94 -18.49 -16.65
N LYS A 45 12.02 -17.70 -16.71
CA LYS A 45 13.14 -17.78 -15.76
C LYS A 45 12.79 -16.95 -14.53
N LYS A 46 12.79 -17.59 -13.35
CA LYS A 46 12.57 -17.03 -12.00
C LYS A 46 12.85 -15.53 -11.94
N GLY A 47 11.86 -14.73 -12.33
CA GLY A 47 12.00 -13.30 -12.44
C GLY A 47 11.94 -12.73 -11.04
N ILE A 48 13.09 -12.65 -10.36
CA ILE A 48 13.18 -12.08 -9.00
C ILE A 48 12.48 -10.72 -8.97
N ALA A 49 12.65 -9.90 -10.02
CA ALA A 49 11.94 -8.64 -10.20
C ALA A 49 10.41 -8.78 -10.23
N ALA A 50 9.86 -9.80 -10.92
CA ALA A 50 8.43 -10.06 -10.96
C ALA A 50 7.89 -10.43 -9.57
N TRP A 51 8.60 -11.30 -8.85
CA TRP A 51 8.26 -11.67 -7.47
C TRP A 51 8.34 -10.49 -6.50
N ILE A 52 9.36 -9.64 -6.64
CA ILE A 52 9.48 -8.39 -5.86
C ILE A 52 8.28 -7.48 -6.12
N CYS A 53 7.92 -7.23 -7.38
CA CYS A 53 6.76 -6.40 -7.72
C CYS A 53 5.46 -6.93 -7.11
N ILE A 54 5.21 -8.24 -7.23
CA ILE A 54 4.01 -8.87 -6.65
C ILE A 54 4.02 -8.72 -5.13
N THR A 55 5.16 -9.01 -4.48
CA THR A 55 5.28 -8.96 -3.02
C THR A 55 5.07 -7.55 -2.49
N ILE A 56 5.71 -6.54 -3.11
CA ILE A 56 5.53 -5.13 -2.74
C ILE A 56 4.07 -4.72 -2.94
N GLY A 57 3.45 -5.11 -4.07
CA GLY A 57 2.05 -4.81 -4.34
C GLY A 57 1.11 -5.39 -3.29
N ILE A 58 1.32 -6.64 -2.86
CA ILE A 58 0.53 -7.28 -1.79
C ILE A 58 0.69 -6.51 -0.47
N VAL A 59 1.92 -6.18 -0.06
CA VAL A 59 2.17 -5.46 1.19
C VAL A 59 1.47 -4.11 1.20
N ILE A 60 1.54 -3.35 0.10
CA ILE A 60 0.86 -2.07 -0.06
C ILE A 60 -0.66 -2.22 0.08
N ILE A 61 -1.25 -3.19 -0.63
CA ILE A 61 -2.71 -3.42 -0.59
C ILE A 61 -3.16 -3.82 0.80
N VAL A 62 -2.45 -4.72 1.48
CA VAL A 62 -2.83 -5.16 2.83
C VAL A 62 -2.75 -3.98 3.80
N ASN A 63 -1.65 -3.23 3.79
CA ASN A 63 -1.47 -2.10 4.70
C ASN A 63 -2.54 -1.02 4.50
N HIS A 64 -2.67 -0.51 3.27
CA HIS A 64 -3.62 0.57 3.00
C HIS A 64 -5.07 0.09 2.93
N GLY A 65 -5.31 -1.17 2.61
CA GLY A 65 -6.63 -1.79 2.66
C GLY A 65 -7.14 -1.89 4.09
N ILE A 66 -6.29 -2.29 5.05
CA ILE A 66 -6.63 -2.26 6.47
C ILE A 66 -6.88 -0.82 6.94
N GLN A 67 -6.04 0.13 6.53
CA GLN A 67 -6.23 1.55 6.85
C GLN A 67 -7.57 2.10 6.32
N LEU A 68 -7.96 1.72 5.09
CA LEU A 68 -9.26 2.05 4.51
C LEU A 68 -10.41 1.39 5.26
N LEU A 69 -10.25 0.12 5.66
CA LEU A 69 -11.26 -0.60 6.43
C LEU A 69 -11.56 0.14 7.75
N PHE A 70 -10.54 0.49 8.53
CA PHE A 70 -10.71 1.26 9.77
C PHE A 70 -11.05 2.74 9.57
N ALA A 71 -10.95 3.26 8.34
CA ALA A 71 -11.41 4.60 8.03
C ALA A 71 -12.91 4.63 7.67
N ILE A 72 -13.44 3.51 7.19
CA ILE A 72 -14.85 3.34 6.78
C ILE A 72 -15.74 2.86 7.94
N PHE A 73 -15.21 2.01 8.82
CA PHE A 73 -15.87 1.53 10.04
C PHE A 73 -15.50 2.36 11.26
#